data_AF-A0A812P8W9-F1
#
_entry.id   AF-A0A812P8W9-F1
#
_cell.length_a   1.000
_cell.length_b   1.000
_cell.length_c   1.000
_cell.angle_alpha   90.00
_cell.angle_beta   90.00
_cell.angle_gamma   90.00
#
_symmetry.space_group_name_H-M   'P 1'
#
loop_
_entity.id
_entity.type
_entity.pdbx_description
1 polymer ?
#
loop_
_entity_poly.entity_id
_entity_poly.type
_entity_poly.pdbx_seq_one_letter_code
_entity_poly.pdbx_strand_id
1 'polypeptide(L)'
;MVVTSRFFPVAPQQRGLCQKALVLVALCAVRQVAAQATYPSEFRMEWCIGSSCFDHSISCAHFQLRLHDYYAEGLRPPLREAFFLATLPPVYQRELLLGCPGMMVLSHLLLAELRLYTHDPGEAATLNARAHIMMELPEITAVHLENIKHAWPLQLALQRIQTTSEMLDGRSPMSVDIVLPRCREDLAWLANGTLLQALPARTRIFVYEKCGGDVGLVEYLTSLLENHVQLIYTQLDDAADPATGLAARRDECTAYLSHVVREYGNLADMTLFLHGDPSDHTPFGLLNILLRGISSGSFSSLDFIHLGSPRLVATYNPCQDDIYERAFNRPLKGRLYTYCCSQFAVSKKRIRQRPLEEYVKMLQLVDGSVADVCERIGPSYEKYAGQRLSHCFFLEFMWHVVFGEPDNLPLRADDKTLPLPLRLKDSEERPPSLWKSYMSPVVGGYATFQHQSHESWLHQIRTHADLGRPVQRNFGDGLDF
;
A
#
# COMPACT_ATOMS: atom_id res chain seq x y z
N MET A 1 43.03 12.37 -10.77
CA MET A 1 42.69 13.73 -10.30
C MET A 1 42.88 13.74 -8.79
N VAL A 2 43.98 14.32 -8.33
CA VAL A 2 44.35 14.45 -6.92
C VAL A 2 44.40 15.95 -6.66
N VAL A 3 43.52 16.46 -5.80
CA VAL A 3 43.48 17.86 -5.41
C VAL A 3 44.20 17.97 -4.07
N THR A 4 45.42 18.49 -4.10
CA THR A 4 46.21 18.88 -2.93
C THR A 4 46.19 20.39 -2.82
N SER A 5 45.62 20.92 -1.73
CA SER A 5 45.65 22.35 -1.42
C SER A 5 46.97 22.73 -0.75
N ARG A 6 47.73 23.62 -1.39
CA ARG A 6 48.95 24.25 -0.86
C ARG A 6 48.60 25.40 0.07
N PHE A 7 49.23 25.45 1.24
CA PHE A 7 49.32 26.64 2.09
C PHE A 7 50.59 27.43 1.73
N PHE A 8 50.48 28.75 1.61
CA PHE A 8 51.60 29.70 1.49
C PHE A 8 52.11 30.10 2.89
N PRO A 9 53.42 30.32 3.08
CA PRO A 9 53.95 30.94 4.29
C PRO A 9 54.02 32.47 4.13
N VAL A 10 53.61 33.20 5.17
CA VAL A 10 53.87 34.64 5.31
C VAL A 10 54.92 34.84 6.40
N ALA A 11 55.97 35.57 6.05
CA ALA A 11 57.10 35.92 6.91
C ALA A 11 56.81 37.14 7.82
N PRO A 12 57.63 37.37 8.87
CA PRO A 12 57.26 38.18 10.03
C PRO A 12 57.85 39.59 10.01
N GLN A 13 57.17 40.55 10.65
CA GLN A 13 57.74 41.63 11.49
C GLN A 13 56.70 42.75 11.70
N GLN A 14 56.37 43.06 12.96
CA GLN A 14 56.99 44.18 13.68
C GLN A 14 56.47 44.22 15.13
N ARG A 15 57.43 44.39 16.05
CA ARG A 15 57.20 44.68 17.47
C ARG A 15 56.96 46.18 17.63
N GLY A 16 55.97 46.56 18.42
CA GLY A 16 55.75 47.93 18.88
C GLY A 16 55.03 47.92 20.22
N LEU A 17 55.75 48.30 21.26
CA LEU A 17 55.31 48.44 22.64
C LEU A 17 54.05 49.33 22.80
N CYS A 18 53.07 48.86 23.57
CA CYS A 18 52.42 49.72 24.55
C CYS A 18 51.87 48.90 25.72
N GLN A 19 52.43 49.18 26.89
CA GLN A 19 52.12 48.58 28.18
C GLN A 19 50.92 49.31 28.80
N LYS A 20 50.05 48.54 29.48
CA LYS A 20 49.07 48.99 30.49
C LYS A 20 47.82 49.71 29.97
N ALA A 21 46.84 48.93 29.54
CA ALA A 21 45.43 49.24 29.74
C ALA A 21 44.67 47.98 30.17
N LEU A 22 44.37 47.95 31.46
CA LEU A 22 43.25 47.31 32.15
C LEU A 22 42.50 46.16 31.43
N VAL A 23 42.56 45.01 32.09
CA VAL A 23 41.76 43.80 31.96
C VAL A 23 40.27 44.09 32.24
N LEU A 24 39.57 44.77 31.33
CA LEU A 24 38.13 44.99 31.44
C LEU A 24 37.37 44.50 30.19
N VAL A 25 36.55 43.48 30.42
CA VAL A 25 35.38 43.06 29.62
C VAL A 25 35.69 42.38 28.27
N ALA A 26 36.55 41.36 28.29
CA ALA A 26 36.25 40.14 27.54
C ALA A 26 35.53 39.17 28.49
N LEU A 27 34.37 39.60 29.01
CA LEU A 27 33.31 38.65 29.34
C LEU A 27 32.93 38.04 28.00
N CYS A 28 33.69 37.02 27.58
CA CYS A 28 33.24 36.05 26.61
C CYS A 28 31.85 35.68 27.09
N ALA A 29 30.84 36.17 26.38
CA ALA A 29 29.55 35.53 26.38
C ALA A 29 29.83 34.12 25.85
N VAL A 30 30.24 33.24 26.77
CA VAL A 30 30.09 31.81 26.63
C VAL A 30 28.60 31.68 26.50
N ARG A 31 28.09 31.80 25.27
CA ARG A 31 26.76 31.36 24.93
C ARG A 31 26.77 29.93 25.44
N GLN A 32 26.06 29.69 26.55
CA GLN A 32 25.78 28.34 26.98
C GLN A 32 25.23 27.66 25.74
N VAL A 33 26.05 26.80 25.14
CA VAL A 33 25.60 25.99 24.02
C VAL A 33 24.51 25.15 24.64
N ALA A 34 23.27 25.41 24.23
CA ALA A 34 22.11 24.69 24.72
C ALA A 34 22.42 23.19 24.61
N ALA A 35 22.16 22.46 25.69
CA ALA A 35 22.53 21.07 25.83
C ALA A 35 22.18 20.26 24.57
N GLN A 36 23.11 19.42 24.11
CA GLN A 36 22.86 18.49 23.01
C GLN A 36 21.91 17.40 23.52
N ALA A 37 20.68 17.38 23.04
CA ALA A 37 19.78 16.27 23.27
C ALA A 37 20.18 15.11 22.34
N THR A 38 20.61 14.00 22.92
CA THR A 38 20.77 12.73 22.20
C THR A 38 19.54 11.87 22.45
N TYR A 39 18.89 11.42 21.38
CA TYR A 39 17.76 10.49 21.46
C TYR A 39 18.26 9.04 21.34
N PRO A 40 17.59 8.08 21.97
CA PRO A 40 17.88 6.66 21.75
C PRO A 40 17.73 6.33 20.26
N SER A 41 18.73 5.65 19.69
CA SER A 41 18.69 5.24 18.30
C SER A 41 17.75 4.06 18.06
N GLU A 42 17.46 3.28 19.10
CA GLU A 42 16.63 2.08 19.08
C GLU A 42 15.78 1.99 20.35
N PHE A 43 14.52 1.58 20.18
CA PHE A 43 13.61 1.25 21.26
C PHE A 43 13.23 -0.22 21.14
N ARG A 44 13.35 -0.97 22.23
CA ARG A 44 12.84 -2.34 22.33
C ARG A 44 11.62 -2.35 23.24
N MET A 45 10.56 -2.98 22.78
CA MET A 45 9.27 -3.03 23.48
C MET A 45 8.80 -4.46 23.56
N GLU A 46 8.47 -4.87 24.78
CA GLU A 46 7.88 -6.17 25.06
C GLU A 46 6.54 -5.94 25.75
N TRP A 47 5.46 -6.51 25.20
CA TRP A 47 4.13 -6.49 25.83
C TRP A 47 3.36 -7.75 25.48
N CYS A 48 2.36 -8.09 26.29
CA CYS A 48 1.50 -9.25 26.04
C CYS A 48 0.02 -8.87 25.98
N ILE A 49 -0.73 -9.53 25.11
CA ILE A 49 -2.19 -9.46 25.03
C ILE A 49 -2.71 -10.88 25.23
N GLY A 50 -3.31 -11.14 26.39
CA GLY A 50 -3.65 -12.50 26.81
C GLY A 50 -2.40 -13.36 26.93
N SER A 51 -2.37 -14.51 26.24
CA SER A 51 -1.23 -15.42 26.20
C SER A 51 -0.22 -15.10 25.09
N SER A 52 -0.49 -14.11 24.24
CA SER A 52 0.39 -13.73 23.13
C SER A 52 1.29 -12.58 23.55
N CYS A 53 2.60 -12.82 23.59
CA CYS A 53 3.60 -11.79 23.84
C CYS A 53 4.23 -11.33 22.52
N PHE A 54 4.58 -10.05 22.47
CA PHE A 54 5.20 -9.38 21.35
C PHE A 54 6.51 -8.78 21.83
N ASP A 55 7.58 -9.02 21.08
CA ASP A 55 8.87 -8.36 21.22
C ASP A 55 9.18 -7.67 19.90
N HIS A 56 9.39 -6.36 19.96
CA HIS A 56 9.62 -5.54 18.78
C HIS A 56 10.69 -4.51 19.05
N SER A 57 11.55 -4.28 18.07
CA SER A 57 12.47 -3.15 18.08
C SER A 57 12.21 -2.20 16.92
N ILE A 58 12.38 -0.91 17.19
CA ILE A 58 12.29 0.15 16.18
C ILE A 58 13.47 1.10 16.32
N SER A 59 14.12 1.39 15.20
CA SER A 59 15.19 2.39 15.16
C SER A 59 14.64 3.78 14.84
N CYS A 60 14.78 4.73 15.78
CA CYS A 60 14.32 6.11 15.59
C CYS A 60 15.06 6.77 14.40
N ALA A 61 16.37 6.54 14.28
CA ALA A 61 17.20 7.08 13.20
C ALA A 61 16.79 6.53 11.82
N HIS A 62 16.55 5.23 11.71
CA HIS A 62 16.12 4.63 10.43
C HIS A 62 14.72 5.13 10.02
N PHE A 63 13.80 5.25 10.97
CA PHE A 63 12.47 5.80 10.72
C PHE A 63 12.54 7.25 10.26
N GLN A 64 13.36 8.08 10.92
CA GLN A 64 13.61 9.47 10.55
C GLN A 64 14.16 9.60 9.13
N LEU A 65 15.18 8.81 8.76
CA LEU A 65 15.76 8.80 7.42
C LEU A 65 14.71 8.46 6.36
N ARG A 66 13.91 7.41 6.59
CA ARG A 66 12.83 7.04 5.66
C ARG A 66 11.76 8.12 5.52
N LEU A 67 11.44 8.85 6.58
CA LEU A 67 10.50 9.98 6.49
C LEU A 67 11.09 11.12 5.67
N HIS A 68 12.38 11.44 5.83
CA HIS A 68 13.06 12.44 4.99
C HIS A 68 13.03 12.02 3.52
N ASP A 69 13.48 10.80 3.22
CA ASP A 69 13.48 10.20 1.89
C ASP A 69 12.07 10.21 1.27
N TYR A 70 11.04 9.88 2.06
CA TYR A 70 9.65 9.90 1.61
C TYR A 70 9.15 11.32 1.30
N TYR A 71 9.28 12.26 2.24
CA TYR A 71 8.70 13.60 2.08
C TYR A 71 9.49 14.46 1.09
N ALA A 72 10.82 14.32 1.03
CA ALA A 72 11.68 15.08 0.13
C ALA A 72 11.74 14.49 -1.28
N GLU A 73 11.85 13.17 -1.40
CA GLU A 73 12.13 12.51 -2.69
C GLU A 73 10.97 11.62 -3.18
N GLY A 74 9.92 11.44 -2.38
CA GLY A 74 8.81 10.55 -2.71
C GLY A 74 9.18 9.07 -2.65
N LEU A 75 10.27 8.70 -1.98
CA LEU A 75 10.73 7.30 -1.81
C LEU A 75 9.75 6.49 -0.95
N ARG A 76 10.12 5.25 -0.60
CA ARG A 76 9.23 4.32 0.11
C ARG A 76 8.74 4.90 1.45
N PRO A 77 7.42 5.05 1.68
CA PRO A 77 6.92 5.56 2.94
C PRO A 77 7.08 4.51 4.06
N PRO A 78 7.49 4.89 5.28
CA PRO A 78 7.58 3.98 6.42
C PRO A 78 6.20 3.78 7.07
N LEU A 79 5.18 3.44 6.26
CA LEU A 79 3.81 3.23 6.72
C LEU A 79 3.76 2.17 7.81
N ARG A 80 4.60 1.14 7.69
CA ARG A 80 4.57 0.03 8.61
C ARG A 80 4.91 0.49 10.03
N GLU A 81 6.03 1.17 10.13
CA GLU A 81 6.55 1.73 11.39
C GLU A 81 5.56 2.77 11.96
N ALA A 82 4.98 3.62 11.13
CA ALA A 82 3.99 4.61 11.58
C ALA A 82 2.72 3.95 12.15
N PHE A 83 2.19 2.92 11.48
CA PHE A 83 1.06 2.14 12.01
C PHE A 83 1.40 1.47 13.32
N PHE A 84 2.57 0.84 13.40
CA PHE A 84 3.05 0.21 14.62
C PHE A 84 3.08 1.22 15.78
N LEU A 85 3.76 2.35 15.60
CA LEU A 85 3.90 3.40 16.60
C LEU A 85 2.57 3.98 17.07
N ALA A 86 1.66 4.23 16.14
CA ALA A 86 0.35 4.78 16.46
C ALA A 86 -0.54 3.78 17.23
N THR A 87 -0.37 2.47 16.99
CA THR A 87 -1.23 1.42 17.57
C THR A 87 -0.69 0.80 18.86
N LEU A 88 0.49 1.22 19.32
CA LEU A 88 1.05 0.81 20.60
C LEU A 88 0.08 1.09 21.76
N PRO A 89 0.14 0.34 22.87
CA PRO A 89 -0.60 0.72 24.07
C PRO A 89 -0.18 2.13 24.53
N PRO A 90 -1.11 2.94 25.08
CA PRO A 90 -0.86 4.34 25.44
C PRO A 90 0.38 4.57 26.31
N VAL A 91 0.70 3.64 27.22
CA VAL A 91 1.91 3.72 28.06
C VAL A 91 3.20 3.74 27.23
N TYR A 92 3.30 2.87 26.20
CA TYR A 92 4.44 2.86 25.29
C TYR A 92 4.43 4.08 24.37
N GLN A 93 3.24 4.53 23.90
CA GLN A 93 3.14 5.76 23.12
C GLN A 93 3.67 6.97 23.91
N ARG A 94 3.33 7.07 25.21
CA ARG A 94 3.81 8.14 26.09
C ARG A 94 5.32 8.04 26.28
N GLU A 95 5.86 6.85 26.56
CA GLU A 95 7.32 6.69 26.73
C GLU A 95 8.08 7.06 25.46
N LEU A 96 7.65 6.57 24.30
CA LEU A 96 8.26 6.93 23.02
C LEU A 96 8.10 8.41 22.70
N LEU A 97 6.99 9.03 23.09
CA LEU A 97 6.78 10.46 22.92
C LEU A 97 7.75 11.27 23.79
N LEU A 98 8.03 10.83 25.02
CA LEU A 98 9.02 11.47 25.88
C LEU A 98 10.46 11.20 25.43
N GLY A 99 10.72 10.01 24.86
CA GLY A 99 12.05 9.56 24.46
C GLY A 99 12.47 9.96 23.04
N CYS A 100 11.57 10.03 22.06
CA CYS A 100 11.82 10.48 20.68
C CYS A 100 10.56 11.17 20.11
N PRO A 101 10.23 12.41 20.55
CA PRO A 101 8.94 13.04 20.23
C PRO A 101 8.61 13.12 18.73
N GLY A 102 9.62 13.42 17.89
CA GLY A 102 9.45 13.52 16.45
C GLY A 102 8.97 12.24 15.78
N MET A 103 9.36 11.07 16.31
CA MET A 103 8.91 9.77 15.82
C MET A 103 7.39 9.59 16.00
N MET A 104 6.88 9.93 17.19
CA MET A 104 5.45 9.81 17.49
C MET A 104 4.61 10.83 16.73
N VAL A 105 5.06 12.09 16.68
CA VAL A 105 4.38 13.19 15.97
C VAL A 105 4.29 12.87 14.47
N LEU A 106 5.42 12.54 13.81
CA LEU A 106 5.43 12.30 12.37
C LEU A 106 4.73 10.98 11.98
N SER A 107 4.67 10.00 12.88
CA SER A 107 3.83 8.81 12.66
C SER A 107 2.36 9.18 12.55
N HIS A 108 1.85 10.02 13.45
CA HIS A 108 0.46 10.47 13.42
C HIS A 108 0.16 11.34 12.20
N LEU A 109 1.10 12.21 11.81
CA LEU A 109 0.97 13.00 10.58
C LEU A 109 0.96 12.14 9.32
N LEU A 110 1.85 11.14 9.21
CA LEU A 110 1.85 10.23 8.05
C LEU A 110 0.54 9.43 7.96
N LEU A 111 0.00 9.00 9.11
CA LEU A 111 -1.30 8.34 9.14
C LEU A 111 -2.47 9.29 8.84
N ALA A 112 -2.38 10.57 9.23
CA ALA A 112 -3.36 11.59 8.85
C ALA A 112 -3.39 11.75 7.32
N GLU A 113 -2.23 11.86 6.67
CA GLU A 113 -2.13 11.91 5.20
C GLU A 113 -2.77 10.67 4.56
N LEU A 114 -2.46 9.47 5.08
CA LEU A 114 -3.03 8.22 4.58
C LEU A 114 -4.57 8.18 4.73
N ARG A 115 -5.10 8.65 5.86
CA ARG A 115 -6.55 8.66 6.14
C ARG A 115 -7.31 9.58 5.20
N LEU A 116 -6.71 10.66 4.70
CA LEU A 116 -7.37 11.56 3.74
C LEU A 116 -7.89 10.80 2.52
N TYR A 117 -7.21 9.75 2.05
CA TYR A 117 -7.67 8.95 0.92
C TYR A 117 -8.81 7.97 1.28
N THR A 118 -8.71 7.35 2.45
CA THR A 118 -9.47 6.11 2.72
C THR A 118 -10.63 6.29 3.69
N HIS A 119 -10.72 7.44 4.36
CA HIS A 119 -11.67 7.69 5.44
C HIS A 119 -12.31 9.08 5.32
N ASP A 120 -13.27 9.35 6.20
CA ASP A 120 -13.80 10.69 6.38
C ASP A 120 -12.66 11.67 6.74
N PRO A 121 -12.63 12.89 6.16
CA PRO A 121 -11.60 13.89 6.47
C PRO A 121 -11.47 14.21 7.96
N GLY A 122 -12.54 14.06 8.75
CA GLY A 122 -12.52 14.24 10.20
C GLY A 122 -11.61 13.25 10.95
N GLU A 123 -11.41 12.03 10.41
CA GLU A 123 -10.44 11.08 10.99
C GLU A 123 -9.01 11.54 10.78
N ALA A 124 -8.68 12.06 9.60
CA ALA A 124 -7.38 12.66 9.32
C ALA A 124 -7.13 13.90 10.20
N ALA A 125 -8.15 14.76 10.35
CA ALA A 125 -8.10 15.92 11.22
C ALA A 125 -7.85 15.52 12.69
N THR A 126 -8.47 14.43 13.16
CA THR A 126 -8.25 13.91 14.51
C THR A 126 -6.81 13.46 14.74
N LEU A 127 -6.22 12.74 13.78
CA LEU A 127 -4.81 12.32 13.86
C LEU A 127 -3.86 13.52 13.83
N ASN A 128 -4.13 14.50 12.96
CA ASN A 128 -3.38 15.75 12.90
C ASN A 128 -3.47 16.52 14.23
N ALA A 129 -4.67 16.65 14.81
CA ALA A 129 -4.87 17.29 16.12
C ALA A 129 -4.11 16.56 17.25
N ARG A 130 -4.08 15.23 17.25
CA ARG A 130 -3.27 14.47 18.21
C ARG A 130 -1.78 14.80 18.08
N ALA A 131 -1.26 14.88 16.85
CA ALA A 131 0.13 15.26 16.60
C ALA A 131 0.45 16.68 17.14
N HIS A 132 -0.48 17.63 16.98
CA HIS A 132 -0.34 18.97 17.57
C HIS A 132 -0.34 18.93 19.10
N ILE A 133 -1.29 18.23 19.72
CA ILE A 133 -1.38 18.14 21.18
C ILE A 133 -0.14 17.47 21.78
N MET A 134 0.44 16.46 21.11
CA MET A 134 1.70 15.86 21.54
C MET A 134 2.81 16.90 21.68
N MET A 135 2.90 17.85 20.75
CA MET A 135 3.87 18.94 20.79
C MET A 135 3.55 19.97 21.88
N GLU A 136 2.30 20.06 22.33
CA GLU A 136 1.85 21.00 23.37
C GLU A 136 1.86 20.40 24.78
N LEU A 137 2.22 19.11 24.94
CA LEU A 137 2.31 18.50 26.27
C LEU A 137 3.38 19.20 27.11
N PRO A 138 3.12 19.49 28.41
CA PRO A 138 4.07 20.18 29.29
C PRO A 138 5.45 19.50 29.39
N GLU A 139 5.50 18.18 29.21
CA GLU A 139 6.73 17.39 29.23
C GLU A 139 7.58 17.57 27.95
N ILE A 140 6.98 18.09 26.87
CA ILE A 140 7.68 18.43 25.62
C ILE A 140 8.27 19.83 25.74
N THR A 141 9.54 19.87 26.12
CA THR A 141 10.30 21.11 26.30
C THR A 141 10.50 21.88 24.98
N ALA A 142 10.88 23.16 25.08
CA ALA A 142 11.25 23.95 23.91
C ALA A 142 12.39 23.33 23.08
N VAL A 143 13.35 22.65 23.72
CA VAL A 143 14.44 21.95 23.03
C VAL A 143 13.91 20.79 22.20
N HIS A 144 12.95 20.03 22.74
CA HIS A 144 12.28 18.98 21.97
C HIS A 144 11.58 19.55 20.74
N LEU A 145 10.85 20.66 20.89
CA LEU A 145 10.15 21.30 19.77
C LEU A 145 11.10 21.77 18.67
N GLU A 146 12.22 22.41 19.02
CA GLU A 146 13.22 22.82 18.03
C GLU A 146 13.84 21.62 17.31
N ASN A 147 14.09 20.52 18.03
CA ASN A 147 14.56 19.27 17.41
C ASN A 147 13.53 18.67 16.46
N ILE A 148 12.25 18.64 16.82
CA ILE A 148 11.20 18.16 15.90
C ILE A 148 11.18 19.03 14.63
N LYS A 149 11.22 20.37 14.78
CA LYS A 149 11.16 21.29 13.64
C LYS A 149 12.37 21.16 12.69
N HIS A 150 13.57 20.97 13.23
CA HIS A 150 14.81 21.05 12.44
C HIS A 150 15.40 19.71 12.04
N ALA A 151 15.25 18.67 12.87
CA ALA A 151 15.78 17.34 12.56
C ALA A 151 14.76 16.44 11.85
N TRP A 152 13.46 16.70 11.98
CA TRP A 152 12.41 15.90 11.33
C TRP A 152 11.77 16.68 10.17
N PRO A 153 11.22 16.00 9.15
CA PRO A 153 10.57 16.66 8.02
C PRO A 153 9.16 17.19 8.39
N LEU A 154 9.00 17.81 9.56
CA LEU A 154 7.72 18.25 10.10
C LEU A 154 6.99 19.20 9.14
N GLN A 155 7.68 20.21 8.63
CA GLN A 155 7.07 21.19 7.74
C GLN A 155 6.59 20.57 6.43
N LEU A 156 7.39 19.66 5.85
CA LEU A 156 7.01 18.94 4.64
C LEU A 156 5.79 18.04 4.87
N ALA A 157 5.73 17.36 6.02
CA ALA A 157 4.58 16.54 6.38
C ALA A 157 3.28 17.35 6.50
N LEU A 158 3.32 18.47 7.22
CA LEU A 158 2.16 19.37 7.37
C LEU A 158 1.71 19.95 6.02
N GLN A 159 2.66 20.42 5.20
CA GLN A 159 2.38 20.92 3.86
C GLN A 159 1.74 19.85 2.98
N ARG A 160 2.20 18.60 3.07
CA ARG A 160 1.70 17.50 2.26
C ARG A 160 0.30 17.06 2.67
N ILE A 161 -0.01 17.04 3.97
CA ILE A 161 -1.39 16.82 4.46
C ILE A 161 -2.31 17.91 3.90
N GLN A 162 -1.92 19.18 4.00
CA GLN A 162 -2.73 20.28 3.47
C GLN A 162 -2.94 20.15 1.96
N THR A 163 -1.87 19.98 1.19
CA THR A 163 -1.92 19.84 -0.27
C THR A 163 -2.77 18.64 -0.69
N THR A 164 -2.62 17.51 0.02
CA THR A 164 -3.43 16.31 -0.23
C THR A 164 -4.89 16.54 0.10
N SER A 165 -5.19 17.26 1.18
CA SER A 165 -6.55 17.61 1.55
C SER A 165 -7.21 18.49 0.50
N GLU A 166 -6.51 19.51 0.01
CA GLU A 166 -6.99 20.42 -1.05
C GLU A 166 -7.20 19.67 -2.37
N MET A 167 -6.24 18.80 -2.75
CA MET A 167 -6.35 17.97 -3.96
C MET A 167 -7.55 17.02 -3.91
N LEU A 168 -7.89 16.53 -2.71
CA LEU A 168 -8.99 15.59 -2.50
C LEU A 168 -10.32 16.27 -2.18
N ASP A 169 -10.36 17.59 -2.08
CA ASP A 169 -11.60 18.32 -1.86
C ASP A 169 -12.50 18.27 -3.11
N GLY A 170 -13.82 18.23 -2.91
CA GLY A 170 -14.79 18.14 -4.01
C GLY A 170 -14.79 16.81 -4.79
N ARG A 171 -14.07 15.79 -4.33
CA ARG A 171 -14.08 14.45 -4.93
C ARG A 171 -15.48 13.84 -4.96
N SER A 172 -15.75 13.03 -5.98
CA SER A 172 -17.02 12.34 -6.16
C SER A 172 -16.82 10.82 -6.19
N PRO A 173 -17.73 10.03 -5.58
CA PRO A 173 -17.69 8.58 -5.63
C PRO A 173 -17.62 8.04 -7.07
N MET A 174 -16.68 7.15 -7.32
CA MET A 174 -16.49 6.51 -8.63
C MET A 174 -17.48 5.35 -8.81
N SER A 175 -17.91 5.11 -10.04
CA SER A 175 -18.58 3.85 -10.39
C SER A 175 -17.56 2.71 -10.48
N VAL A 176 -17.98 1.49 -10.17
CA VAL A 176 -17.09 0.32 -10.21
C VAL A 176 -17.74 -0.89 -10.88
N ASP A 177 -16.96 -1.55 -11.72
CA ASP A 177 -17.25 -2.89 -12.23
C ASP A 177 -16.37 -3.90 -11.49
N ILE A 178 -16.95 -4.98 -10.98
CA ILE A 178 -16.20 -6.11 -10.40
C ILE A 178 -16.41 -7.32 -11.28
N VAL A 179 -15.34 -7.85 -11.85
CA VAL A 179 -15.34 -8.94 -12.83
C VAL A 179 -14.82 -10.21 -12.18
N LEU A 180 -15.67 -11.23 -12.11
CA LEU A 180 -15.46 -12.48 -11.38
C LEU A 180 -15.61 -13.70 -12.32
N PRO A 181 -14.51 -14.23 -12.90
CA PRO A 181 -14.46 -15.57 -13.43
C PRO A 181 -14.71 -16.59 -12.31
N ARG A 182 -15.76 -17.38 -12.46
CA ARG A 182 -16.17 -18.40 -11.50
C ARG A 182 -16.17 -19.78 -12.14
N CYS A 183 -15.64 -20.77 -11.45
CA CYS A 183 -15.74 -22.20 -11.66
C CYS A 183 -16.11 -22.87 -10.33
N ARG A 184 -17.36 -22.68 -9.89
CA ARG A 184 -17.91 -23.23 -8.63
C ARG A 184 -17.30 -22.71 -7.32
N GLU A 185 -16.47 -21.67 -7.34
CA GLU A 185 -16.02 -21.02 -6.09
C GLU A 185 -17.22 -20.43 -5.34
N ASP A 186 -17.08 -20.36 -4.01
CA ASP A 186 -18.08 -19.75 -3.12
C ASP A 186 -17.94 -18.22 -3.16
N LEU A 187 -19.04 -17.56 -3.55
CA LEU A 187 -19.13 -16.11 -3.62
C LEU A 187 -19.80 -15.50 -2.37
N ALA A 188 -20.02 -16.27 -1.29
CA ALA A 188 -20.57 -15.75 -0.04
C ALA A 188 -19.71 -14.64 0.59
N TRP A 189 -18.44 -14.49 0.21
CA TRP A 189 -17.63 -13.34 0.61
C TRP A 189 -18.18 -12.01 0.09
N LEU A 190 -18.90 -12.01 -1.05
CA LEU A 190 -19.65 -10.84 -1.52
C LEU A 190 -20.77 -10.46 -0.55
N ALA A 191 -21.36 -11.44 0.14
CA ALA A 191 -22.40 -11.22 1.13
C ALA A 191 -21.86 -10.72 2.48
N ASN A 192 -20.54 -10.80 2.71
CA ASN A 192 -19.95 -10.34 3.96
C ASN A 192 -20.08 -8.82 4.04
N GLY A 193 -21.00 -8.36 4.89
CA GLY A 193 -21.50 -6.99 4.92
C GLY A 193 -20.44 -5.90 5.08
N THR A 194 -19.25 -6.25 5.54
CA THR A 194 -18.18 -5.29 5.70
C THR A 194 -17.49 -4.85 4.41
N LEU A 195 -17.44 -5.71 3.39
CA LEU A 195 -16.95 -5.33 2.06
C LEU A 195 -18.05 -4.58 1.30
N LEU A 196 -19.31 -5.02 1.46
CA LEU A 196 -20.48 -4.34 0.89
C LEU A 196 -20.65 -2.90 1.37
N GLN A 197 -20.38 -2.64 2.66
CA GLN A 197 -20.41 -1.28 3.21
C GLN A 197 -19.38 -0.34 2.55
N ALA A 198 -18.32 -0.90 1.96
CA ALA A 198 -17.29 -0.13 1.28
C ALA A 198 -17.52 -0.02 -0.23
N LEU A 199 -18.54 -0.68 -0.80
CA LEU A 199 -18.83 -0.60 -2.23
C LEU A 199 -19.43 0.77 -2.59
N PRO A 200 -19.00 1.40 -3.70
CA PRO A 200 -19.64 2.61 -4.20
C PRO A 200 -21.12 2.35 -4.54
N ALA A 201 -21.96 3.38 -4.43
CA ALA A 201 -23.38 3.26 -4.78
C ALA A 201 -23.64 2.85 -6.25
N ARG A 202 -22.66 3.01 -7.14
CA ARG A 202 -22.73 2.65 -8.56
C ARG A 202 -21.84 1.44 -8.86
N THR A 203 -22.07 0.34 -8.15
CA THR A 203 -21.33 -0.92 -8.33
C THR A 203 -22.12 -1.88 -9.22
N ARG A 204 -21.45 -2.46 -10.22
CA ARG A 204 -21.92 -3.61 -10.99
C ARG A 204 -20.98 -4.79 -10.75
N ILE A 205 -21.53 -5.98 -10.54
CA ILE A 205 -20.76 -7.22 -10.40
C ILE A 205 -21.08 -8.12 -11.59
N PHE A 206 -20.06 -8.49 -12.33
CA PHE A 206 -20.14 -9.40 -13.47
C PHE A 206 -19.59 -10.76 -13.06
N VAL A 207 -20.45 -11.77 -13.02
CA VAL A 207 -20.05 -13.16 -12.78
C VAL A 207 -20.00 -13.89 -14.11
N TYR A 208 -18.80 -14.31 -14.49
CA TYR A 208 -18.54 -15.09 -15.70
C TYR A 208 -18.35 -16.56 -15.30
N GLU A 209 -19.38 -17.38 -15.48
CA GLU A 209 -19.34 -18.80 -15.11
C GLU A 209 -18.64 -19.64 -16.18
N LYS A 210 -17.61 -20.38 -15.76
CA LYS A 210 -16.69 -21.17 -16.59
C LYS A 210 -16.98 -22.67 -16.56
N CYS A 211 -17.67 -23.20 -15.55
CA CYS A 211 -17.69 -24.67 -15.29
C CYS A 211 -19.08 -25.27 -15.07
N GLY A 212 -20.11 -24.60 -15.57
CA GLY A 212 -21.51 -24.93 -15.30
C GLY A 212 -21.85 -24.63 -13.84
N GLY A 213 -22.58 -23.53 -13.63
CA GLY A 213 -22.84 -22.97 -12.31
C GLY A 213 -24.22 -23.34 -11.77
N ASP A 214 -24.32 -23.37 -10.44
CA ASP A 214 -25.60 -23.37 -9.72
C ASP A 214 -26.27 -22.00 -9.89
N VAL A 215 -27.36 -21.95 -10.67
CA VAL A 215 -28.18 -20.76 -10.88
C VAL A 215 -28.74 -20.23 -9.55
N GLY A 216 -28.95 -21.11 -8.57
CA GLY A 216 -29.46 -20.75 -7.24
C GLY A 216 -28.54 -19.82 -6.46
N LEU A 217 -27.22 -19.89 -6.64
CA LEU A 217 -26.29 -18.96 -5.98
C LEU A 217 -26.46 -17.53 -6.50
N VAL A 218 -26.68 -17.37 -7.80
CA VAL A 218 -26.86 -16.06 -8.43
C VAL A 218 -28.17 -15.43 -7.97
N GLU A 219 -29.24 -16.22 -7.90
CA GLU A 219 -30.53 -15.78 -7.35
C GLU A 219 -30.39 -15.37 -5.87
N TYR A 220 -29.70 -16.17 -5.07
CA TYR A 220 -29.40 -15.85 -3.67
C TYR A 220 -28.64 -14.53 -3.53
N LEU A 221 -27.53 -14.36 -4.26
CA LEU A 221 -26.75 -13.11 -4.24
C LEU A 221 -27.56 -11.92 -4.75
N THR A 222 -28.38 -12.10 -5.78
CA THR A 222 -29.25 -11.04 -6.29
C THR A 222 -30.20 -10.57 -5.21
N SER A 223 -30.86 -11.49 -4.50
CA SER A 223 -31.79 -11.15 -3.40
C SER A 223 -31.10 -10.43 -2.24
N LEU A 224 -29.84 -10.77 -1.96
CA LEU A 224 -29.08 -10.18 -0.88
C LEU A 224 -28.55 -8.77 -1.23
N LEU A 225 -28.28 -8.53 -2.52
CA LEU A 225 -27.65 -7.32 -3.03
C LEU A 225 -28.63 -6.33 -3.69
N GLU A 226 -29.92 -6.68 -3.75
CA GLU A 226 -30.96 -6.15 -4.66
C GLU A 226 -31.18 -4.63 -4.64
N ASN A 227 -30.61 -3.91 -3.66
CA ASN A 227 -30.77 -2.47 -3.50
C ASN A 227 -29.49 -1.65 -3.69
N HIS A 228 -28.32 -2.28 -3.83
CA HIS A 228 -27.02 -1.58 -3.80
C HIS A 228 -26.12 -1.92 -4.98
N VAL A 229 -26.31 -3.08 -5.61
CA VAL A 229 -25.40 -3.61 -6.63
C VAL A 229 -26.18 -4.27 -7.76
N GLN A 230 -25.81 -3.98 -9.00
CA GLN A 230 -26.32 -4.70 -10.16
C GLN A 230 -25.51 -5.98 -10.38
N LEU A 231 -26.11 -7.15 -10.19
CA LEU A 231 -25.50 -8.43 -10.51
C LEU A 231 -25.79 -8.81 -11.97
N ILE A 232 -24.76 -9.13 -12.74
CA ILE A 232 -24.84 -9.52 -14.15
C ILE A 232 -24.17 -10.89 -14.29
N TYR A 233 -24.96 -11.90 -14.63
CA TYR A 233 -24.46 -13.25 -14.84
C TYR A 233 -24.27 -13.54 -16.32
N THR A 234 -23.15 -14.15 -16.67
CA THR A 234 -22.84 -14.58 -18.03
C THR A 234 -22.27 -15.99 -17.99
N GLN A 235 -22.91 -16.92 -18.69
CA GLN A 235 -22.32 -18.21 -18.97
C GLN A 235 -21.25 -18.05 -20.07
N LEU A 236 -20.07 -18.61 -19.84
CA LEU A 236 -19.05 -18.78 -20.86
C LEU A 236 -19.12 -20.23 -21.36
N ASP A 237 -19.59 -20.42 -22.59
CA ASP A 237 -19.67 -21.76 -23.20
C ASP A 237 -18.28 -22.22 -23.66
N ASP A 238 -17.85 -23.45 -23.38
CA ASP A 238 -16.58 -23.94 -23.91
C ASP A 238 -16.66 -24.13 -25.44
N ALA A 239 -15.73 -23.53 -26.17
CA ALA A 239 -15.51 -23.84 -27.59
C ALA A 239 -14.54 -25.02 -27.71
N ALA A 240 -14.58 -25.80 -28.79
CA ALA A 240 -13.58 -26.83 -29.03
C ALA A 240 -12.26 -26.20 -29.53
N ASP A 241 -11.13 -26.58 -28.92
CA ASP A 241 -9.78 -26.25 -29.38
C ASP A 241 -9.53 -26.86 -30.77
N PRO A 242 -9.23 -26.06 -31.82
CA PRO A 242 -9.01 -26.55 -33.17
C PRO A 242 -7.85 -27.55 -33.29
N ALA A 243 -6.84 -27.47 -32.43
CA ALA A 243 -5.67 -28.35 -32.49
C ALA A 243 -5.95 -29.74 -31.89
N THR A 244 -6.77 -29.81 -30.84
CA THR A 244 -7.00 -31.05 -30.07
C THR A 244 -8.42 -31.61 -30.21
N GLY A 245 -9.39 -30.80 -30.65
CA GLY A 245 -10.81 -31.11 -30.67
C GLY A 245 -11.47 -31.19 -29.30
N LEU A 246 -10.73 -30.93 -28.22
CA LEU A 246 -11.22 -30.95 -26.84
C LEU A 246 -11.83 -29.60 -26.47
N ALA A 247 -12.68 -29.56 -25.43
CA ALA A 247 -13.16 -28.29 -24.88
C ALA A 247 -11.97 -27.42 -24.44
N ALA A 248 -11.77 -26.28 -25.12
CA ALA A 248 -10.87 -25.23 -24.68
C ALA A 248 -11.53 -24.59 -23.46
N ARG A 249 -11.07 -24.96 -22.26
CA ARG A 249 -11.62 -24.39 -21.03
C ARG A 249 -11.44 -22.89 -21.10
N ARG A 250 -12.56 -22.16 -21.05
CA ARG A 250 -12.51 -20.70 -20.95
C ARG A 250 -12.02 -20.33 -19.56
N ASP A 251 -10.75 -19.95 -19.48
CA ASP A 251 -10.09 -19.56 -18.24
C ASP A 251 -10.39 -18.09 -17.87
N GLU A 252 -9.73 -17.56 -16.84
CA GLU A 252 -9.89 -16.18 -16.37
C GLU A 252 -9.67 -15.15 -17.48
N CYS A 253 -8.71 -15.40 -18.37
CA CYS A 253 -8.40 -14.48 -19.46
C CYS A 253 -9.58 -14.28 -20.40
N THR A 254 -10.31 -15.35 -20.72
CA THR A 254 -11.49 -15.28 -21.58
C THR A 254 -12.58 -14.45 -20.91
N ALA A 255 -12.80 -14.62 -19.60
CA ALA A 255 -13.77 -13.82 -18.86
C ALA A 255 -13.39 -12.33 -18.85
N TYR A 256 -12.14 -12.02 -18.51
CA TYR A 256 -11.67 -10.63 -18.40
C TYR A 256 -11.70 -9.91 -19.76
N LEU A 257 -11.18 -10.54 -20.82
CA LEU A 257 -11.20 -9.95 -22.16
C LEU A 257 -12.62 -9.89 -22.73
N SER A 258 -13.48 -10.87 -22.46
CA SER A 258 -14.90 -10.81 -22.83
C SER A 258 -15.59 -9.62 -22.17
N HIS A 259 -15.30 -9.35 -20.89
CA HIS A 259 -15.82 -8.17 -20.21
C HIS A 259 -15.36 -6.88 -20.89
N VAL A 260 -14.06 -6.72 -21.10
CA VAL A 260 -13.49 -5.51 -21.74
C VAL A 260 -14.10 -5.29 -23.12
N VAL A 261 -14.22 -6.33 -23.95
CA VAL A 261 -14.79 -6.22 -25.31
C VAL A 261 -16.27 -5.85 -25.27
N ARG A 262 -17.08 -6.51 -24.42
CA ARG A 262 -18.53 -6.30 -24.35
C ARG A 262 -18.89 -4.94 -23.74
N GLU A 263 -18.21 -4.56 -22.67
CA GLU A 263 -18.51 -3.35 -21.92
C GLU A 263 -17.65 -2.16 -22.35
N TYR A 264 -16.79 -2.25 -23.38
CA TYR A 264 -15.85 -1.19 -23.77
C TYR A 264 -16.47 0.22 -23.84
N GLY A 265 -17.68 0.32 -24.41
CA GLY A 265 -18.46 1.56 -24.51
C GLY A 265 -19.10 2.02 -23.20
N ASN A 266 -19.30 1.12 -22.24
CA ASN A 266 -20.08 1.29 -21.02
C ASN A 266 -19.33 0.90 -19.73
N LEU A 267 -17.99 0.88 -19.73
CA LEU A 267 -17.18 0.63 -18.53
C LEU A 267 -17.51 1.62 -17.40
N ALA A 268 -17.47 1.15 -16.16
CA ALA A 268 -17.45 2.00 -14.97
C ALA A 268 -16.14 2.83 -14.88
N ASP A 269 -16.04 3.77 -13.94
CA ASP A 269 -14.83 4.60 -13.79
C ASP A 269 -13.58 3.74 -13.48
N MET A 270 -13.78 2.67 -12.69
CA MET A 270 -12.79 1.66 -12.37
C MET A 270 -13.35 0.25 -12.60
N THR A 271 -12.54 -0.66 -13.15
CA THR A 271 -12.86 -2.08 -13.26
C THR A 271 -11.89 -2.91 -12.43
N LEU A 272 -12.41 -3.70 -11.49
CA LEU A 272 -11.68 -4.65 -10.65
C LEU A 272 -11.82 -6.04 -11.26
N PHE A 273 -10.71 -6.66 -11.57
CA PHE A 273 -10.63 -8.04 -12.04
C PHE A 273 -10.16 -8.89 -10.86
N LEU A 274 -11.01 -9.79 -10.38
CA LEU A 274 -10.75 -10.60 -9.18
C LEU A 274 -11.08 -12.07 -9.46
N HIS A 275 -10.39 -12.98 -8.78
CA HIS A 275 -10.75 -14.40 -8.75
C HIS A 275 -12.07 -14.61 -8.00
N GLY A 276 -12.67 -15.80 -8.15
CA GLY A 276 -13.83 -16.21 -7.36
C GLY A 276 -13.55 -16.27 -5.85
N ASP A 277 -12.29 -16.49 -5.47
CA ASP A 277 -11.76 -16.64 -4.11
C ASP A 277 -10.63 -15.63 -3.82
N PRO A 278 -10.90 -14.31 -3.85
CA PRO A 278 -9.85 -13.29 -3.85
C PRO A 278 -8.93 -13.34 -2.61
N SER A 279 -9.34 -14.01 -1.52
CA SER A 279 -8.62 -14.07 -0.24
C SER A 279 -7.34 -14.88 -0.32
N ASP A 280 -7.32 -15.83 -1.26
CA ASP A 280 -6.22 -16.76 -1.43
C ASP A 280 -5.10 -16.12 -2.26
N HIS A 281 -5.41 -14.99 -2.91
CA HIS A 281 -4.56 -14.35 -3.90
C HIS A 281 -4.24 -12.88 -3.58
N THR A 282 -5.12 -12.17 -2.85
CA THR A 282 -4.97 -10.75 -2.50
C THR A 282 -5.19 -10.54 -1.00
N PRO A 283 -4.34 -9.73 -0.33
CA PRO A 283 -4.64 -9.28 1.02
C PRO A 283 -5.93 -8.49 1.01
N PHE A 284 -6.97 -8.98 1.70
CA PHE A 284 -8.27 -8.30 1.79
C PHE A 284 -8.15 -6.86 2.29
N GLY A 285 -7.15 -6.57 3.13
CA GLY A 285 -6.84 -5.21 3.55
C GLY A 285 -6.53 -4.25 2.40
N LEU A 286 -5.79 -4.71 1.39
CA LEU A 286 -5.49 -3.91 0.20
C LEU A 286 -6.74 -3.68 -0.64
N LEU A 287 -7.56 -4.71 -0.83
CA LEU A 287 -8.84 -4.60 -1.53
C LEU A 287 -9.78 -3.61 -0.82
N ASN A 288 -9.86 -3.66 0.52
CA ASN A 288 -10.66 -2.73 1.31
C ASN A 288 -10.17 -1.28 1.18
N ILE A 289 -8.84 -1.06 1.21
CA ILE A 289 -8.25 0.27 0.97
C ILE A 289 -8.63 0.78 -0.42
N LEU A 290 -8.51 -0.07 -1.45
CA LEU A 290 -8.89 0.26 -2.82
C LEU A 290 -10.36 0.67 -2.91
N LEU A 291 -11.27 -0.18 -2.42
CA LEU A 291 -12.71 0.08 -2.47
C LEU A 291 -13.10 1.36 -1.72
N ARG A 292 -12.52 1.61 -0.54
CA ARG A 292 -12.75 2.86 0.20
C ARG A 292 -12.30 4.09 -0.59
N GLY A 293 -11.13 4.04 -1.22
CA GLY A 293 -10.64 5.16 -2.03
C GLY A 293 -11.41 5.38 -3.33
N ILE A 294 -11.99 4.33 -3.92
CA ILE A 294 -12.92 4.43 -5.05
C ILE A 294 -14.25 5.05 -4.58
N SER A 295 -14.79 4.56 -3.48
CA SER A 295 -16.04 5.06 -2.88
C SER A 295 -15.96 6.51 -2.43
N SER A 296 -14.80 6.94 -1.92
CA SER A 296 -14.56 8.34 -1.59
C SER A 296 -14.22 9.19 -2.82
N GLY A 297 -13.85 8.59 -3.96
CA GLY A 297 -13.35 9.29 -5.13
C GLY A 297 -11.88 9.72 -5.03
N SER A 298 -11.16 9.33 -3.98
CA SER A 298 -9.76 9.70 -3.78
C SER A 298 -8.79 9.05 -4.76
N PHE A 299 -9.22 7.98 -5.45
CA PHE A 299 -8.41 7.24 -6.43
C PHE A 299 -8.83 7.53 -7.88
N SER A 300 -9.43 8.69 -8.14
CA SER A 300 -9.79 9.14 -9.49
C SER A 300 -8.59 9.27 -10.45
N SER A 301 -7.37 9.45 -9.92
CA SER A 301 -6.14 9.49 -10.69
C SER A 301 -5.45 8.13 -10.86
N LEU A 302 -5.96 7.07 -10.24
CA LEU A 302 -5.37 5.74 -10.33
C LEU A 302 -5.69 5.13 -11.68
N ASP A 303 -4.66 4.80 -12.48
CA ASP A 303 -4.85 4.17 -13.79
C ASP A 303 -4.80 2.65 -13.73
N PHE A 304 -3.89 2.08 -12.94
CA PHE A 304 -3.72 0.64 -12.78
C PHE A 304 -3.12 0.31 -11.40
N ILE A 305 -3.56 -0.79 -10.79
CA ILE A 305 -2.89 -1.38 -9.63
C ILE A 305 -3.00 -2.90 -9.64
N HIS A 306 -1.89 -3.58 -9.40
CA HIS A 306 -1.87 -5.01 -9.15
C HIS A 306 -2.20 -5.32 -7.69
N LEU A 307 -3.16 -6.23 -7.45
CA LEU A 307 -3.68 -6.58 -6.12
C LEU A 307 -3.05 -7.85 -5.54
N GLY A 308 -2.41 -8.69 -6.35
CA GLY A 308 -1.60 -9.81 -5.85
C GLY A 308 -0.42 -9.36 -4.97
N SER A 309 -0.03 -10.17 -3.97
CA SER A 309 1.13 -9.89 -3.10
C SER A 309 2.43 -10.54 -3.52
N PRO A 310 2.46 -11.86 -3.82
CA PRO A 310 3.72 -12.51 -4.18
C PRO A 310 4.29 -11.89 -5.45
N ARG A 311 5.58 -11.59 -5.47
CA ARG A 311 6.28 -11.23 -6.71
C ARG A 311 6.66 -12.51 -7.44
N LEU A 312 6.44 -12.53 -8.75
CA LEU A 312 6.93 -13.63 -9.56
C LEU A 312 8.42 -13.46 -9.83
N VAL A 313 9.14 -14.59 -9.76
CA VAL A 313 10.52 -14.63 -10.21
C VAL A 313 10.53 -14.41 -11.72
N ALA A 314 11.30 -13.43 -12.16
CA ALA A 314 11.46 -13.14 -13.58
C ALA A 314 12.16 -14.32 -14.28
N THR A 315 11.39 -15.16 -14.96
CA THR A 315 11.87 -16.27 -15.77
C THR A 315 11.90 -15.89 -17.25
N TYR A 316 12.64 -16.66 -18.05
CA TYR A 316 12.63 -16.56 -19.51
C TYR A 316 12.08 -17.87 -20.07
N ASN A 317 11.17 -17.77 -21.02
CA ASN A 317 10.59 -18.91 -21.73
C ASN A 317 10.26 -18.51 -23.18
N PRO A 318 10.78 -19.22 -24.21
CA PRO A 318 10.44 -18.92 -25.61
C PRO A 318 8.93 -18.85 -25.91
N CYS A 319 8.13 -19.65 -25.19
CA CYS A 319 6.68 -19.59 -25.27
C CYS A 319 6.09 -18.25 -24.82
N GLN A 320 6.65 -17.70 -23.74
CA GLN A 320 6.25 -16.41 -23.22
C GLN A 320 6.52 -15.31 -24.26
N ASP A 321 7.66 -15.37 -24.95
CA ASP A 321 8.05 -14.41 -25.98
C ASP A 321 7.14 -14.49 -27.22
N ASP A 322 6.84 -15.69 -27.72
CA ASP A 322 5.95 -15.86 -28.89
C ASP A 322 4.53 -15.38 -28.57
N ILE A 323 3.99 -15.73 -27.40
CA ILE A 323 2.66 -15.27 -26.96
C ILE A 323 2.64 -13.75 -26.80
N TYR A 324 3.71 -13.19 -26.23
CA TYR A 324 3.86 -11.76 -26.07
C TYR A 324 3.87 -11.04 -27.44
N GLU A 325 4.66 -11.54 -28.40
CA GLU A 325 4.74 -10.96 -29.73
C GLU A 325 3.40 -11.05 -30.46
N ARG A 326 2.69 -12.18 -30.36
CA ARG A 326 1.33 -12.32 -30.90
C ARG A 326 0.35 -11.34 -30.27
N ALA A 327 0.35 -11.19 -28.95
CA ALA A 327 -0.56 -10.30 -28.24
C ALA A 327 -0.28 -8.83 -28.55
N PHE A 328 0.99 -8.41 -28.55
CA PHE A 328 1.38 -7.00 -28.55
C PHE A 328 2.02 -6.49 -29.85
N ASN A 329 2.20 -7.37 -30.84
CA ASN A 329 2.84 -7.06 -32.13
C ASN A 329 4.24 -6.42 -31.99
N ARG A 330 4.98 -6.86 -30.97
CA ARG A 330 6.37 -6.45 -30.70
C ARG A 330 7.07 -7.53 -29.86
N PRO A 331 8.40 -7.68 -29.97
CA PRO A 331 9.14 -8.59 -29.11
C PRO A 331 9.15 -8.09 -27.65
N LEU A 332 9.23 -9.04 -26.70
CA LEU A 332 9.45 -8.74 -25.29
C LEU A 332 10.84 -8.14 -25.08
N LYS A 333 10.92 -7.01 -24.36
CA LYS A 333 12.20 -6.35 -24.06
C LYS A 333 12.71 -6.78 -22.69
N GLY A 334 13.40 -7.92 -22.65
CA GLY A 334 14.05 -8.43 -21.43
C GLY A 334 13.19 -9.47 -20.72
N ARG A 335 12.98 -9.31 -19.40
CA ARG A 335 12.17 -10.23 -18.59
C ARG A 335 10.98 -9.49 -18.02
N LEU A 336 9.89 -10.19 -17.74
CA LEU A 336 8.71 -9.63 -17.09
C LEU A 336 8.89 -9.65 -15.56
N TYR A 337 8.77 -8.48 -14.94
CA TYR A 337 8.75 -8.34 -13.48
C TYR A 337 7.35 -7.93 -13.04
N THR A 338 6.61 -8.87 -12.47
CA THR A 338 5.21 -8.65 -12.08
C THR A 338 4.88 -9.35 -10.75
N TYR A 339 3.62 -9.23 -10.35
CA TYR A 339 3.04 -9.94 -9.22
C TYR A 339 2.36 -11.22 -9.69
N CYS A 340 2.20 -12.17 -8.78
CA CYS A 340 1.38 -13.33 -9.02
C CYS A 340 -0.08 -12.92 -9.13
N CYS A 341 -0.78 -13.71 -9.93
CA CYS A 341 -2.20 -13.97 -9.85
C CYS A 341 -3.01 -12.85 -10.53
N SER A 342 -4.03 -13.23 -11.28
CA SER A 342 -4.81 -12.34 -12.15
C SER A 342 -5.76 -11.39 -11.41
N GLN A 343 -5.27 -10.64 -10.42
CA GLN A 343 -6.07 -9.68 -9.64
C GLN A 343 -5.50 -8.27 -9.68
N PHE A 344 -6.29 -7.34 -10.21
CA PHE A 344 -5.87 -5.97 -10.43
C PHE A 344 -7.09 -5.05 -10.60
N ALA A 345 -6.87 -3.75 -10.50
CA ALA A 345 -7.85 -2.74 -10.86
C ALA A 345 -7.28 -1.83 -11.93
N VAL A 346 -8.12 -1.40 -12.86
CA VAL A 346 -7.74 -0.56 -13.99
C VAL A 346 -8.83 0.47 -14.29
N SER A 347 -8.41 1.70 -14.56
CA SER A 347 -9.34 2.78 -14.89
C SER A 347 -9.91 2.59 -16.30
N LYS A 348 -11.16 3.03 -16.51
CA LYS A 348 -11.74 3.10 -17.85
C LYS A 348 -10.92 3.93 -18.82
N LYS A 349 -10.31 5.01 -18.33
CA LYS A 349 -9.37 5.83 -19.12
C LYS A 349 -8.23 4.97 -19.63
N ARG A 350 -7.62 4.16 -18.77
CA ARG A 350 -6.49 3.29 -19.11
C ARG A 350 -6.91 2.18 -20.08
N ILE A 351 -8.04 1.50 -19.85
CA ILE A 351 -8.58 0.51 -20.81
C ILE A 351 -8.77 1.14 -22.20
N ARG A 352 -9.33 2.35 -22.27
CA ARG A 352 -9.63 3.02 -23.55
C ARG A 352 -8.41 3.59 -24.28
N GLN A 353 -7.23 3.62 -23.65
CA GLN A 353 -6.00 4.00 -24.34
C GLN A 353 -5.58 2.97 -25.39
N ARG A 354 -6.01 1.71 -25.23
CA ARG A 354 -5.83 0.67 -26.24
C ARG A 354 -7.12 0.52 -27.07
N PRO A 355 -7.02 0.48 -28.42
CA PRO A 355 -8.18 0.26 -29.29
C PRO A 355 -8.90 -1.05 -28.99
N LEU A 356 -10.22 -1.07 -29.20
CA LEU A 356 -11.08 -2.25 -28.98
C LEU A 356 -10.59 -3.45 -29.79
N GLU A 357 -10.14 -3.23 -31.02
CA GLU A 357 -9.69 -4.26 -31.95
C GLU A 357 -8.50 -5.06 -31.40
N GLU A 358 -7.64 -4.42 -30.61
CA GLU A 358 -6.52 -5.11 -29.99
C GLU A 358 -6.98 -6.04 -28.85
N TYR A 359 -8.00 -5.64 -28.08
CA TYR A 359 -8.61 -6.52 -27.08
C TYR A 359 -9.34 -7.70 -27.74
N VAL A 360 -10.03 -7.47 -28.86
CA VAL A 360 -10.65 -8.54 -29.66
C VAL A 360 -9.60 -9.54 -30.16
N LYS A 361 -8.46 -9.03 -30.66
CA LYS A 361 -7.34 -9.89 -31.07
C LYS A 361 -6.80 -10.72 -29.89
N MET A 362 -6.62 -10.12 -28.72
CA MET A 362 -6.17 -10.86 -27.53
C MET A 362 -7.20 -11.89 -27.07
N LEU A 363 -8.50 -11.57 -27.17
CA LEU A 363 -9.57 -12.51 -26.85
C LEU A 363 -9.51 -13.75 -27.77
N GLN A 364 -9.28 -13.56 -29.07
CA GLN A 364 -9.11 -14.65 -30.04
C GLN A 364 -7.91 -15.57 -29.72
N LEU A 365 -6.88 -15.05 -29.04
CA LEU A 365 -5.76 -15.89 -28.58
C LEU A 365 -6.19 -16.82 -27.43
N VAL A 366 -7.10 -16.39 -26.56
CA VAL A 366 -7.46 -17.13 -25.33
C VAL A 366 -8.84 -17.79 -25.37
N ASP A 367 -9.63 -17.60 -26.41
CA ASP A 367 -10.96 -18.21 -26.54
C ASP A 367 -10.95 -19.55 -27.30
N GLY A 368 -9.76 -20.01 -27.70
CA GLY A 368 -9.55 -21.23 -28.47
C GLY A 368 -9.56 -21.03 -29.99
N SER A 369 -9.82 -19.82 -30.51
CA SER A 369 -9.84 -19.57 -31.95
C SER A 369 -8.48 -19.75 -32.62
N VAL A 370 -7.40 -19.62 -31.84
CA VAL A 370 -6.01 -19.79 -32.31
C VAL A 370 -5.42 -21.03 -31.64
N ALA A 371 -4.81 -21.90 -32.45
CA ALA A 371 -4.14 -23.11 -31.97
C ALA A 371 -3.06 -22.77 -30.94
N ASP A 372 -3.02 -23.57 -29.88
CA ASP A 372 -2.03 -23.44 -28.82
C ASP A 372 -0.64 -23.83 -29.35
N VAL A 373 0.36 -22.97 -29.13
CA VAL A 373 1.69 -23.09 -29.76
C VAL A 373 2.74 -23.73 -28.85
N CYS A 374 2.40 -23.96 -27.58
CA CYS A 374 3.37 -24.34 -26.55
C CYS A 374 3.06 -25.68 -25.91
N GLU A 375 4.12 -26.49 -25.75
CA GLU A 375 4.04 -27.74 -25.01
C GLU A 375 3.80 -27.45 -23.51
N ARG A 376 2.81 -28.14 -22.94
CA ARG A 376 2.30 -27.88 -21.59
C ARG A 376 3.07 -28.72 -20.57
N ILE A 377 4.20 -28.21 -20.09
CA ILE A 377 5.06 -28.91 -19.12
C ILE A 377 4.93 -28.24 -17.74
N GLY A 378 4.50 -29.00 -16.73
CA GLY A 378 4.54 -28.59 -15.32
C GLY A 378 3.35 -29.06 -14.46
N PRO A 379 3.48 -29.02 -13.12
CA PRO A 379 2.49 -29.56 -12.19
C PRO A 379 1.14 -28.83 -12.27
N SER A 380 1.12 -27.56 -12.67
CA SER A 380 -0.12 -26.81 -12.94
C SER A 380 -0.89 -27.36 -14.13
N TYR A 381 -0.22 -27.88 -15.15
CA TYR A 381 -0.86 -28.46 -16.33
C TYR A 381 -1.30 -29.91 -16.09
N GLU A 382 -0.55 -30.68 -15.31
CA GLU A 382 -0.94 -32.03 -14.88
C GLU A 382 -2.26 -32.00 -14.09
N LYS A 383 -2.48 -30.97 -13.26
CA LYS A 383 -3.74 -30.76 -12.53
C LYS A 383 -4.94 -30.56 -13.46
N TYR A 384 -4.73 -30.01 -14.66
CA TYR A 384 -5.79 -29.63 -15.60
C TYR A 384 -5.59 -30.29 -16.97
N ALA A 385 -5.21 -31.58 -16.99
CA ALA A 385 -4.84 -32.37 -18.17
C ALA A 385 -5.55 -31.93 -19.48
N GLY A 386 -4.87 -31.15 -20.30
CA GLY A 386 -5.36 -30.73 -21.63
C GLY A 386 -6.35 -29.56 -21.67
N GLN A 387 -6.78 -29.00 -20.53
CA GLN A 387 -7.88 -28.03 -20.48
C GLN A 387 -7.43 -26.57 -20.57
N ARG A 388 -6.25 -26.22 -20.02
CA ARG A 388 -5.78 -24.84 -19.92
C ARG A 388 -4.91 -24.44 -21.11
N LEU A 389 -5.31 -23.38 -21.84
CA LEU A 389 -4.56 -22.83 -22.97
C LEU A 389 -3.28 -22.15 -22.48
N SER A 390 -2.14 -22.40 -23.14
CA SER A 390 -0.89 -21.72 -22.77
C SER A 390 -0.99 -20.21 -22.96
N HIS A 391 -1.71 -19.76 -24.00
CA HIS A 391 -1.98 -18.34 -24.25
C HIS A 391 -2.57 -17.64 -23.01
N CYS A 392 -3.59 -18.23 -22.38
CA CYS A 392 -4.16 -17.64 -21.17
C CYS A 392 -3.16 -17.70 -20.01
N PHE A 393 -2.56 -18.87 -19.74
CA PHE A 393 -1.59 -19.02 -18.65
C PHE A 393 -0.50 -17.95 -18.67
N PHE A 394 0.07 -17.64 -19.84
CA PHE A 394 1.10 -16.61 -19.95
C PHE A 394 0.54 -15.18 -19.89
N LEU A 395 -0.65 -14.92 -20.45
CA LEU A 395 -1.30 -13.62 -20.35
C LEU A 395 -1.64 -13.22 -18.91
N GLU A 396 -1.84 -14.18 -18.01
CA GLU A 396 -2.06 -13.91 -16.58
C GLU A 396 -0.90 -13.14 -15.92
N PHE A 397 0.30 -13.26 -16.47
CA PHE A 397 1.49 -12.55 -16.00
C PHE A 397 1.72 -11.21 -16.73
N MET A 398 0.82 -10.85 -17.64
CA MET A 398 0.96 -9.71 -18.55
C MET A 398 -0.22 -8.76 -18.49
N TRP A 399 -1.15 -8.91 -17.54
CA TRP A 399 -2.32 -8.05 -17.43
C TRP A 399 -1.96 -6.56 -17.40
N HIS A 400 -0.90 -6.20 -16.70
CA HIS A 400 -0.40 -4.83 -16.69
C HIS A 400 0.00 -4.36 -18.10
N VAL A 401 0.67 -5.19 -18.90
CA VAL A 401 1.00 -4.89 -20.30
C VAL A 401 -0.24 -4.84 -21.19
N VAL A 402 -1.22 -5.72 -20.98
CA VAL A 402 -2.54 -5.70 -21.65
C VAL A 402 -3.18 -4.33 -21.49
N PHE A 403 -3.08 -3.72 -20.31
CA PHE A 403 -3.59 -2.37 -20.04
C PHE A 403 -2.59 -1.23 -20.29
N GLY A 404 -1.43 -1.51 -20.90
CA GLY A 404 -0.48 -0.48 -21.34
C GLY A 404 0.51 0.00 -20.28
N GLU A 405 0.64 -0.74 -19.18
CA GLU A 405 1.73 -0.52 -18.21
C GLU A 405 3.08 -1.05 -18.74
N PRO A 406 4.21 -0.59 -18.18
CA PRO A 406 5.54 -1.07 -18.57
C PRO A 406 5.71 -2.57 -18.34
N ASP A 407 6.52 -3.24 -19.16
CA ASP A 407 6.85 -4.67 -19.04
C ASP A 407 7.31 -5.05 -17.61
N ASN A 408 7.93 -4.10 -16.90
CA ASN A 408 8.44 -4.25 -15.54
C ASN A 408 7.68 -3.35 -14.56
N LEU A 409 6.87 -3.96 -13.71
CA LEU A 409 6.24 -3.25 -12.60
C LEU A 409 7.22 -3.04 -11.45
N PRO A 410 7.28 -1.83 -10.86
CA PRO A 410 8.02 -1.60 -9.64
C PRO A 410 7.42 -2.38 -8.46
N LEU A 411 8.16 -2.45 -7.35
CA LEU A 411 7.59 -2.85 -6.07
C LEU A 411 6.55 -1.81 -5.65
N ARG A 412 5.43 -2.23 -5.08
CA ARG A 412 4.26 -1.38 -4.84
C ARG A 412 4.60 -0.24 -3.89
N ALA A 413 5.42 -0.53 -2.88
CA ALA A 413 5.92 0.46 -1.93
C ALA A 413 6.84 1.52 -2.57
N ASP A 414 7.51 1.17 -3.68
CA ASP A 414 8.45 2.05 -4.38
C ASP A 414 7.80 2.83 -5.53
N ASP A 415 6.57 2.45 -5.92
CA ASP A 415 5.84 3.11 -6.99
C ASP A 415 5.31 4.48 -6.53
N LYS A 416 5.93 5.54 -7.05
CA LYS A 416 5.57 6.93 -6.74
C LYS A 416 4.27 7.38 -7.40
N THR A 417 3.78 6.63 -8.39
CA THR A 417 2.52 6.94 -9.08
C THR A 417 1.31 6.49 -8.27
N LEU A 418 1.50 5.57 -7.33
CA LEU A 418 0.43 5.08 -6.47
C LEU A 418 0.14 6.08 -5.33
N PRO A 419 -1.16 6.28 -5.01
CA PRO A 419 -1.58 6.93 -3.77
C PRO A 419 -0.93 6.31 -2.53
N LEU A 420 -0.62 7.13 -1.52
CA LEU A 420 0.07 6.70 -0.30
C LEU A 420 -0.49 5.40 0.33
N PRO A 421 -1.82 5.22 0.52
CA PRO A 421 -2.35 4.02 1.15
C PRO A 421 -2.09 2.72 0.38
N LEU A 422 -1.82 2.82 -0.93
CA LEU A 422 -1.55 1.69 -1.80
C LEU A 422 -0.05 1.34 -1.82
N ARG A 423 0.84 2.17 -1.27
CA ARG A 423 2.30 1.96 -1.28
C ARG A 423 2.76 1.04 -0.13
N LEU A 424 2.17 -0.16 -0.04
CA LEU A 424 2.47 -1.17 0.98
C LEU A 424 3.58 -2.14 0.54
N LYS A 425 4.35 -2.68 1.49
CA LYS A 425 5.42 -3.68 1.23
C LYS A 425 4.82 -5.04 0.85
N ASP A 426 5.38 -5.68 -0.16
CA ASP A 426 4.76 -6.82 -0.88
C ASP A 426 4.92 -8.20 -0.22
N SER A 427 5.96 -8.42 0.60
CA SER A 427 6.47 -9.78 0.87
C SER A 427 6.71 -10.17 2.33
N GLU A 428 6.21 -9.45 3.34
CA GLU A 428 6.38 -9.89 4.73
C GLU A 428 5.05 -10.16 5.42
N GLU A 429 4.87 -11.47 5.70
CA GLU A 429 4.31 -12.11 6.89
C GLU A 429 3.16 -11.38 7.58
N ARG A 430 1.98 -12.03 7.55
CA ARG A 430 0.81 -11.81 8.41
C ARG A 430 1.05 -10.64 9.36
N PRO A 431 0.61 -9.41 9.02
CA PRO A 431 0.82 -8.32 9.94
C PRO A 431 0.21 -8.76 11.29
N PRO A 432 0.81 -8.42 12.45
CA PRO A 432 0.38 -8.93 13.76
C PRO A 432 -1.16 -8.89 13.84
N SER A 433 -1.84 -9.86 14.46
CA SER A 433 -3.33 -9.95 14.40
C SER A 433 -4.06 -8.61 14.64
N LEU A 434 -3.49 -7.72 15.44
CA LEU A 434 -3.92 -6.33 15.64
C LEU A 434 -3.96 -5.49 14.36
N TRP A 435 -3.04 -5.67 13.43
CA TRP A 435 -3.06 -5.03 12.12
C TRP A 435 -4.13 -5.57 11.20
N LYS A 436 -4.47 -6.87 11.34
CA LYS A 436 -5.66 -7.39 10.67
C LYS A 436 -6.87 -6.58 11.10
N SER A 437 -6.98 -6.10 12.33
CA SER A 437 -8.11 -5.26 12.76
C SER A 437 -8.10 -3.82 12.20
N TYR A 438 -6.93 -3.28 11.84
CA TYR A 438 -6.87 -1.97 11.19
C TYR A 438 -7.26 -2.02 9.72
N MET A 439 -6.92 -3.13 9.03
CA MET A 439 -7.26 -3.36 7.62
C MET A 439 -8.53 -4.18 7.39
N SER A 440 -9.02 -4.85 8.44
CA SER A 440 -10.27 -5.62 8.44
C SER A 440 -11.38 -4.77 9.03
N PRO A 441 -12.48 -4.58 8.29
CA PRO A 441 -13.68 -4.00 8.86
C PRO A 441 -14.39 -4.90 9.91
N VAL A 442 -13.95 -6.16 10.11
CA VAL A 442 -14.66 -7.19 10.92
C VAL A 442 -14.05 -7.46 12.31
N VAL A 443 -12.81 -7.05 12.61
CA VAL A 443 -12.28 -7.29 13.96
C VAL A 443 -12.73 -6.17 14.87
N GLY A 444 -13.93 -6.35 15.41
CA GLY A 444 -14.47 -5.52 16.48
C GLY A 444 -13.49 -5.41 17.65
N GLY A 445 -13.40 -4.20 18.18
CA GLY A 445 -13.26 -3.97 19.61
C GLY A 445 -11.85 -3.84 20.22
N TYR A 446 -10.76 -4.25 19.57
CA TYR A 446 -9.46 -4.33 20.29
C TYR A 446 -8.29 -3.47 19.77
N ALA A 447 -8.31 -2.93 18.54
CA ALA A 447 -7.31 -1.94 18.11
C ALA A 447 -7.85 -0.50 18.17
N THR A 448 -7.95 -0.02 19.40
CA THR A 448 -7.64 1.33 19.93
C THR A 448 -7.94 2.63 19.17
N PHE A 449 -8.04 2.73 17.83
CA PHE A 449 -8.33 4.03 17.20
C PHE A 449 -9.81 4.33 17.02
N GLN A 450 -10.61 3.38 16.53
CA GLN A 450 -12.01 3.67 16.15
C GLN A 450 -12.95 3.82 17.36
N HIS A 451 -12.60 3.28 18.52
CA HIS A 451 -13.42 3.38 19.74
C HIS A 451 -12.83 4.30 20.82
N GLN A 452 -11.57 4.69 20.70
CA GLN A 452 -10.98 5.61 21.65
C GLN A 452 -11.25 7.04 21.20
N SER A 453 -12.18 7.71 21.89
CA SER A 453 -12.38 9.14 21.72
C SER A 453 -11.07 9.90 21.92
N HIS A 454 -10.93 11.03 21.23
CA HIS A 454 -9.79 11.93 21.40
C HIS A 454 -9.52 12.25 22.87
N GLU A 455 -10.58 12.48 23.65
CA GLU A 455 -10.51 12.76 25.10
C GLU A 455 -10.01 11.55 25.90
N SER A 456 -10.47 10.34 25.59
CA SER A 456 -10.03 9.11 26.27
C SER A 456 -8.54 8.84 26.02
N TRP A 457 -8.09 9.01 24.77
CA TRP A 457 -6.68 8.90 24.42
C TRP A 457 -5.85 9.94 25.18
N LEU A 458 -6.27 11.21 25.17
CA LEU A 458 -5.58 12.29 25.86
C LEU A 458 -5.51 12.06 27.38
N HIS A 459 -6.59 11.58 27.97
CA HIS A 459 -6.62 11.21 29.38
C HIS A 459 -5.58 10.13 29.67
N GLN A 460 -5.58 9.03 28.91
CA GLN A 460 -4.64 7.91 29.10
C GLN A 460 -3.18 8.34 28.92
N ILE A 461 -2.88 9.17 27.92
CA ILE A 461 -1.54 9.73 27.73
C ILE A 461 -1.14 10.65 28.88
N ARG A 462 -2.07 11.32 29.57
CA ARG A 462 -1.76 12.21 30.70
C ARG A 462 -1.69 11.50 32.05
N THR A 463 -2.50 10.47 32.29
CA THR A 463 -2.71 9.91 33.64
C THR A 463 -2.03 8.58 33.92
N HIS A 464 -1.49 7.87 32.92
CA HIS A 464 -0.87 6.57 33.17
C HIS A 464 0.50 6.69 33.88
N ALA A 465 0.53 6.30 35.16
CA ALA A 465 1.75 6.20 35.97
C ALA A 465 2.19 4.76 36.33
N ASP A 466 1.33 3.73 36.20
CA ASP A 466 1.52 2.48 36.98
C ASP A 466 1.38 1.13 36.25
N LEU A 467 1.29 1.09 34.92
CA LEU A 467 1.27 -0.17 34.18
C LEU A 467 2.67 -0.47 33.64
N GLY A 468 3.54 -1.07 34.46
CA GLY A 468 4.83 -1.68 34.09
C GLY A 468 5.66 -0.89 33.08
N ARG A 469 6.65 -0.13 33.56
CA ARG A 469 7.48 0.69 32.67
C ARG A 469 8.14 -0.18 31.59
N PRO A 470 7.98 0.15 30.30
CA PRO A 470 8.86 -0.38 29.27
C PRO A 470 10.33 -0.19 29.68
N VAL A 471 11.14 -1.20 29.42
CA VAL A 471 12.57 -1.12 29.74
C VAL A 471 13.26 -0.54 28.51
N GLN A 472 13.54 0.76 28.56
CA GLN A 472 14.50 1.36 27.64
C GLN A 472 15.86 0.68 27.86
N ARG A 473 16.33 -0.07 26.85
CA ARG A 473 17.70 -0.57 26.81
C ARG A 473 18.47 0.25 25.80
N ASN A 474 19.45 1.02 26.25
CA ASN A 474 20.38 1.67 25.34
C ASN A 474 21.37 0.63 24.80
N PHE A 475 21.98 0.95 23.65
CA PHE A 475 23.04 0.12 23.08
C PHE A 475 24.20 0.01 24.09
N GLY A 476 24.36 -1.17 24.70
CA GLY A 476 25.35 -1.41 25.77
C GLY A 476 24.74 -1.84 27.11
N ASP A 477 23.45 -1.62 27.35
CA ASP A 477 22.77 -1.93 28.65
C ASP A 477 22.50 -3.44 28.89
N GLY A 478 23.27 -4.32 28.25
CA GLY A 478 23.13 -5.78 28.38
C GLY A 478 24.35 -6.58 27.96
N LEU A 479 25.51 -5.93 27.79
CA LEU A 479 26.79 -6.62 27.64
C LEU A 479 27.44 -6.70 29.01
N ASP A 480 27.07 -7.72 29.79
CA ASP A 480 27.95 -8.20 30.85
C ASP A 480 29.19 -8.80 30.16
N PHE A 481 30.30 -8.08 30.19
CA PHE A 481 31.60 -8.55 29.70
C PHE A 481 32.27 -9.53 30.66
#